data_AF-A0AA42RH90-F1
#
_entry.id   AF-A0AA42RH90-F1
#
_cell.length_a   1.000
_cell.length_b   1.000
_cell.length_c   1.000
_cell.angle_alpha   90.00
_cell.angle_beta   90.00
_cell.angle_gamma   90.00
#
_symmetry.space_group_name_H-M   'P 1'
#
loop_
_entity.id
_entity.type
_entity.pdbx_description
1 polymer ?
#
loop_
_entity_poly.entity_id
_entity_poly.type
_entity_poly.pdbx_seq_one_letter_code
_entity_poly.pdbx_strand_id
1 'polypeptide(L)'
;MKNLIAAILLCSFSTINAQETSDYKYINIPEKFSSFDKDEYQLNNRLRYILTQKKYEVLPSDKSSWPQEVVQNPCLALNADILKVKSFLNNKLEVSFTDCSNKNIEKFEGTSKIKEYDKGYQEAIKLALNPLKSQNAKASVQMVKLDKSQTETTTAYIPELKGTQVTATNLLTDGTTTYQKIELQNGGFMLMSENGNQVVAKFEPTLKNGIYRVIVTKGNSNYFSVGYISGNTISYEVSENNSWKDVKLSAK
;
A
#
# COMPACT_ATOMS: atom_id res chain seq x y z
N MET A 1 -46.01 -38.85 0.85
CA MET A 1 -45.22 -37.97 1.74
C MET A 1 -43.73 -38.34 1.85
N LYS A 2 -43.18 -39.25 1.02
CA LYS A 2 -41.73 -39.53 0.97
C LYS A 2 -40.99 -38.58 0.01
N ASN A 3 -41.68 -38.12 -1.03
CA ASN A 3 -41.11 -37.33 -2.12
C ASN A 3 -41.08 -35.82 -1.83
N LEU A 4 -41.73 -35.36 -0.74
CA LEU A 4 -41.71 -33.96 -0.30
C LEU A 4 -40.52 -33.67 0.65
N ILE A 5 -40.06 -34.70 1.39
CA ILE A 5 -38.93 -34.58 2.33
C ILE A 5 -37.59 -34.53 1.55
N ALA A 6 -37.51 -35.21 0.41
CA ALA A 6 -36.33 -35.19 -0.47
C ALA A 6 -36.09 -33.82 -1.15
N ALA A 7 -37.14 -33.01 -1.35
CA ALA A 7 -37.03 -31.70 -2.00
C ALA A 7 -36.50 -30.60 -1.06
N ILE A 8 -36.70 -30.75 0.26
CA ILE A 8 -36.23 -29.78 1.27
C ILE A 8 -34.76 -30.02 1.66
N LEU A 9 -34.24 -31.23 1.45
CA LEU A 9 -32.84 -31.58 1.72
C LEU A 9 -31.89 -31.14 0.59
N LEU A 10 -32.42 -30.64 -0.54
CA LEU A 10 -31.67 -30.15 -1.70
C LEU A 10 -31.54 -28.61 -1.77
N CYS A 11 -31.87 -27.88 -0.69
CA CYS A 11 -31.42 -26.50 -0.51
C CYS A 11 -29.94 -26.51 -0.12
N SER A 12 -29.14 -26.80 -1.13
CA SER A 12 -27.69 -26.76 -1.19
C SER A 12 -27.13 -25.64 -0.33
N PHE A 13 -26.22 -26.04 0.56
CA PHE A 13 -25.24 -25.21 1.23
C PHE A 13 -24.47 -24.38 0.20
N SER A 14 -25.07 -23.28 -0.23
CA SER A 14 -24.38 -22.23 -0.96
C SER A 14 -23.63 -21.46 0.11
N THR A 15 -22.45 -21.93 0.49
CA THR A 15 -21.54 -21.14 1.32
C THR A 15 -21.19 -19.91 0.50
N ILE A 16 -21.91 -18.82 0.72
CA ILE A 16 -21.47 -17.49 0.31
C ILE A 16 -20.17 -17.31 1.07
N ASN A 17 -19.04 -17.46 0.40
CA ASN A 17 -17.75 -17.09 0.96
C ASN A 17 -17.79 -15.57 1.14
N ALA A 18 -18.18 -15.13 2.34
CA ALA A 18 -18.07 -13.74 2.72
C ALA A 18 -16.58 -13.41 2.73
N GLN A 19 -16.20 -12.44 1.91
CA GLN A 19 -14.84 -11.99 1.84
C GLN A 19 -14.49 -11.25 3.14
N GLU A 20 -13.43 -11.67 3.82
CA GLU A 20 -12.99 -11.07 5.08
C GLU A 20 -11.79 -10.14 4.83
N THR A 21 -11.50 -9.23 5.76
CA THR A 21 -10.34 -8.35 5.59
C THR A 21 -9.02 -9.12 5.60
N SER A 22 -8.94 -10.23 6.34
CA SER A 22 -7.70 -11.02 6.49
C SER A 22 -7.23 -11.66 5.19
N ASP A 23 -8.14 -11.85 4.23
CA ASP A 23 -7.85 -12.39 2.89
C ASP A 23 -7.01 -11.44 2.03
N TYR A 24 -6.88 -10.18 2.46
CA TYR A 24 -6.11 -9.16 1.76
C TYR A 24 -4.75 -8.93 2.41
N LYS A 25 -3.72 -8.85 1.57
CA LYS A 25 -2.35 -8.54 2.00
C LYS A 25 -2.16 -7.05 2.28
N TYR A 26 -2.78 -6.21 1.46
CA TYR A 26 -2.54 -4.76 1.43
C TYR A 26 -3.73 -3.97 1.94
N ILE A 27 -3.45 -2.89 2.66
CA ILE A 27 -4.46 -1.89 3.03
C ILE A 27 -3.91 -0.50 2.71
N ASN A 28 -4.63 0.24 1.87
CA ASN A 28 -4.39 1.64 1.58
C ASN A 28 -5.03 2.52 2.66
N ILE A 29 -4.22 3.46 3.20
CA ILE A 29 -4.70 4.52 4.09
C ILE A 29 -4.69 5.84 3.30
N PRO A 30 -5.85 6.51 3.15
CA PRO A 30 -5.92 7.81 2.48
C PRO A 30 -5.25 8.90 3.31
N GLU A 31 -4.92 10.03 2.68
CA GLU A 31 -4.38 11.20 3.42
C GLU A 31 -5.42 11.80 4.36
N LYS A 32 -6.69 11.72 3.95
CA LYS A 32 -7.84 12.30 4.62
C LYS A 32 -8.95 11.25 4.68
N PHE A 33 -9.55 11.08 5.85
CA PHE A 33 -10.73 10.25 6.04
C PHE A 33 -12.00 11.06 5.78
N SER A 34 -13.09 10.40 5.38
CA SER A 34 -14.31 11.11 4.91
C SER A 34 -14.95 12.03 5.96
N SER A 35 -14.77 11.77 7.25
CA SER A 35 -15.35 12.55 8.36
C SER A 35 -14.42 13.60 9.00
N PHE A 36 -13.20 13.78 8.49
CA PHE A 36 -12.18 14.63 9.10
C PHE A 36 -11.55 15.51 8.03
N ASP A 37 -11.31 16.79 8.31
CA ASP A 37 -10.83 17.72 7.29
C ASP A 37 -9.35 17.59 6.94
N LYS A 38 -8.58 16.99 7.85
CA LYS A 38 -7.15 16.69 7.77
C LYS A 38 -6.88 15.44 8.64
N ASP A 39 -5.62 15.02 8.79
CA ASP A 39 -5.22 14.03 9.81
C ASP A 39 -5.32 14.64 11.21
N GLU A 40 -6.55 14.89 11.64
CA GLU A 40 -6.87 15.32 12.99
C GLU A 40 -6.70 14.16 13.95
N TYR A 41 -6.25 14.47 15.17
CA TYR A 41 -6.14 13.48 16.24
C TYR A 41 -5.16 12.33 15.95
N GLN A 42 -4.30 12.44 14.92
CA GLN A 42 -3.26 11.46 14.56
C GLN A 42 -3.83 10.06 14.23
N LEU A 43 -5.02 10.02 13.61
CA LEU A 43 -5.72 8.78 13.31
C LEU A 43 -5.02 7.98 12.21
N ASN A 44 -4.38 8.64 11.24
CA ASN A 44 -3.64 7.95 10.16
C ASN A 44 -2.49 7.12 10.75
N ASN A 45 -1.70 7.73 11.64
CA ASN A 45 -0.58 7.06 12.30
C ASN A 45 -1.05 5.92 13.20
N ARG A 46 -2.16 6.12 13.91
CA ARG A 46 -2.73 5.09 14.79
C ARG A 46 -3.26 3.90 14.01
N LEU A 47 -3.98 4.14 12.91
CA LEU A 47 -4.47 3.10 12.01
C LEU A 47 -3.30 2.31 11.43
N ARG A 48 -2.30 3.00 10.87
CA ARG A 48 -1.08 2.40 10.33
C ARG A 48 -0.41 1.47 11.35
N TYR A 49 -0.20 1.96 12.57
CA TYR A 49 0.41 1.17 13.63
C TYR A 49 -0.37 -0.12 13.91
N ILE A 50 -1.70 -0.03 14.10
CA ILE A 50 -2.54 -1.21 14.40
C ILE A 50 -2.53 -2.21 13.23
N LEU A 51 -2.65 -1.74 11.99
CA LEU A 51 -2.63 -2.60 10.80
C LEU A 51 -1.30 -3.33 10.63
N THR A 52 -0.17 -2.64 10.88
CA THR A 52 1.16 -3.26 10.89
C THR A 52 1.29 -4.32 11.99
N GLN A 53 0.76 -4.08 13.20
CA GLN A 53 0.73 -5.10 14.26
C GLN A 53 -0.10 -6.33 13.83
N LYS A 54 -1.17 -6.12 13.07
CA LYS A 54 -2.03 -7.15 12.48
C LYS A 54 -1.48 -7.77 11.18
N LYS A 55 -0.22 -7.48 10.83
CA LYS A 55 0.52 -8.06 9.68
C LYS A 55 0.04 -7.65 8.29
N TYR A 56 -0.75 -6.59 8.17
CA TYR A 56 -1.07 -6.01 6.86
C TYR A 56 0.09 -5.13 6.36
N GLU A 57 0.31 -5.14 5.05
CA GLU A 57 1.21 -4.18 4.39
C GLU A 57 0.45 -2.89 4.09
N VAL A 58 0.82 -1.81 4.78
CA VAL A 58 0.09 -0.53 4.72
C VAL A 58 0.62 0.32 3.59
N LEU A 59 -0.19 0.47 2.55
CA LEU A 59 0.11 1.30 1.40
C LEU A 59 -0.09 2.79 1.73
N PRO A 60 0.80 3.67 1.27
CA PRO A 60 0.61 5.11 1.37
C PRO A 60 -0.46 5.59 0.37
N SER A 61 -0.97 6.79 0.59
CA SER A 61 -1.91 7.46 -0.32
C SER A 61 -1.35 7.63 -1.73
N ASP A 62 -0.06 7.91 -1.84
CA ASP A 62 0.65 8.05 -3.11
C ASP A 62 0.86 6.69 -3.78
N LYS A 63 0.07 6.46 -4.83
CA LYS A 63 0.11 5.25 -5.66
C LYS A 63 1.44 5.03 -6.37
N SER A 64 2.29 6.06 -6.52
CA SER A 64 3.61 5.93 -7.17
C SER A 64 4.55 4.97 -6.43
N SER A 65 4.27 4.73 -5.15
CA SER A 65 5.08 3.88 -4.27
C SER A 65 4.42 2.54 -3.95
N TRP A 66 3.29 2.22 -4.62
CA TRP A 66 2.62 0.94 -4.44
C TRP A 66 3.44 -0.19 -5.07
N PRO A 67 3.42 -1.41 -4.49
CA PRO A 67 4.00 -2.58 -5.12
C PRO A 67 3.39 -2.81 -6.50
N GLN A 68 4.22 -3.21 -7.46
CA GLN A 68 3.82 -3.38 -8.85
C GLN A 68 2.61 -4.32 -9.01
N GLU A 69 2.52 -5.38 -8.21
CA GLU A 69 1.37 -6.30 -8.24
C GLU A 69 0.05 -5.61 -7.86
N VAL A 70 0.07 -4.66 -6.92
CA VAL A 70 -1.11 -3.87 -6.54
C VAL A 70 -1.42 -2.82 -7.59
N VAL A 71 -0.41 -2.22 -8.24
CA VAL A 71 -0.63 -1.30 -9.36
C VAL A 71 -1.30 -2.02 -10.53
N GLN A 72 -0.85 -3.24 -10.85
CA GLN A 72 -1.42 -4.08 -11.91
C GLN A 72 -2.80 -4.63 -11.52
N ASN A 73 -3.03 -4.91 -10.25
CA ASN A 73 -4.30 -5.36 -9.73
C ASN A 73 -4.66 -4.64 -8.40
N PRO A 74 -5.33 -3.47 -8.48
CA PRO A 74 -5.71 -2.70 -7.29
C PRO A 74 -6.62 -3.45 -6.32
N CYS A 75 -7.31 -4.50 -6.79
CA CYS A 75 -8.17 -5.33 -5.97
C CYS A 75 -7.39 -6.25 -5.01
N LEU A 76 -6.06 -6.26 -5.06
CA LEU A 76 -5.22 -6.89 -4.02
C LEU A 76 -5.15 -6.05 -2.73
N ALA A 77 -5.62 -4.81 -2.76
CA ALA A 77 -5.64 -3.92 -1.61
C ALA A 77 -7.08 -3.54 -1.22
N LEU A 78 -7.29 -3.40 0.10
CA LEU A 78 -8.46 -2.73 0.65
C LEU A 78 -8.19 -1.24 0.83
N ASN A 79 -9.21 -0.41 0.70
CA ASN A 79 -9.19 0.99 1.11
C ASN A 79 -9.81 1.11 2.50
N ALA A 80 -9.06 1.67 3.44
CA ALA A 80 -9.56 1.97 4.78
C ALA A 80 -10.15 3.38 4.84
N ASP A 81 -11.24 3.55 5.57
CA ASP A 81 -11.79 4.86 5.91
C ASP A 81 -12.26 4.91 7.37
N ILE A 82 -12.29 6.11 7.95
CA ILE A 82 -12.74 6.34 9.32
C ILE A 82 -13.87 7.37 9.33
N LEU A 83 -15.01 6.97 9.88
CA LEU A 83 -16.20 7.80 10.00
C LEU A 83 -16.46 8.19 11.45
N LYS A 84 -16.83 9.45 11.68
CA LYS A 84 -17.38 9.91 12.96
C LYS A 84 -18.82 9.43 13.06
N VAL A 85 -19.11 8.60 14.04
CA VAL A 85 -20.49 8.13 14.29
C VAL A 85 -21.11 9.00 15.36
N LYS A 86 -22.33 9.48 15.13
CA LYS A 86 -23.07 10.28 16.11
C LYS A 86 -23.25 9.49 17.41
N SER A 87 -22.91 10.12 18.53
CA SER A 87 -23.07 9.57 19.87
C SER A 87 -23.21 10.73 20.86
N PHE A 88 -24.17 10.63 21.78
CA PHE A 88 -24.61 11.76 22.60
C PHE A 88 -23.59 12.18 23.67
N LEU A 89 -22.73 11.26 24.14
CA LEU A 89 -21.82 11.49 25.28
C LEU A 89 -20.42 10.89 25.11
N ASN A 90 -20.17 10.17 24.01
CA ASN A 90 -18.97 9.37 23.82
C ASN A 90 -18.34 9.66 22.46
N ASN A 91 -17.03 9.49 22.38
CA ASN A 91 -16.31 9.54 21.11
C ASN A 91 -16.46 8.20 20.39
N LYS A 92 -17.20 8.17 19.27
CA LYS A 92 -17.47 6.95 18.51
C LYS A 92 -16.93 7.06 17.08
N LEU A 93 -16.20 6.03 16.66
CA LEU A 93 -15.66 5.90 15.30
C LEU A 93 -16.14 4.58 14.68
N GLU A 94 -16.40 4.61 13.38
CA GLU A 94 -16.48 3.43 12.51
C GLU A 94 -15.22 3.39 11.64
N VAL A 95 -14.55 2.24 11.59
CA VAL A 95 -13.50 1.97 10.61
C VAL A 95 -14.07 1.01 9.58
N SER A 96 -13.97 1.36 8.30
CA SER A 96 -14.51 0.57 7.20
C SER A 96 -13.40 0.17 6.23
N PHE A 97 -13.53 -1.03 5.66
CA PHE A 97 -12.64 -1.53 4.63
C PHE A 97 -13.46 -1.83 3.37
N THR A 98 -13.04 -1.26 2.25
CA THR A 98 -13.71 -1.42 0.95
C THR A 98 -12.77 -1.99 -0.08
N ASP A 99 -13.28 -2.77 -1.01
CA ASP A 99 -12.49 -3.28 -2.13
C ASP A 99 -12.30 -2.22 -3.24
N CYS A 100 -11.64 -2.61 -4.33
CA CYS A 100 -11.42 -1.77 -5.51
C CYS A 100 -12.72 -1.32 -6.22
N SER A 101 -13.85 -2.01 -5.98
CA SER A 101 -15.18 -1.69 -6.52
C SER A 101 -16.01 -0.85 -5.55
N ASN A 102 -15.40 -0.35 -4.46
CA ASN A 102 -16.05 0.35 -3.35
C ASN A 102 -17.11 -0.50 -2.62
N LYS A 103 -17.06 -1.83 -2.75
CA LYS A 103 -17.91 -2.73 -1.97
C LYS A 103 -17.34 -2.82 -0.56
N ASN A 104 -18.21 -2.68 0.43
CA ASN A 104 -17.82 -2.84 1.82
C ASN A 104 -17.52 -4.32 2.13
N ILE A 105 -16.31 -4.58 2.63
CA ILE A 105 -15.85 -5.90 3.03
C ILE A 105 -16.16 -6.10 4.51
N GLU A 106 -15.66 -5.22 5.37
CA GLU A 106 -16.00 -5.21 6.80
C GLU A 106 -16.06 -3.78 7.35
N LYS A 107 -16.75 -3.66 8.49
CA LYS A 107 -16.86 -2.45 9.30
C LYS A 107 -16.73 -2.81 10.76
N PHE A 108 -16.06 -1.94 11.50
CA PHE A 108 -15.94 -2.08 12.94
C PHE A 108 -16.19 -0.76 13.63
N GLU A 109 -16.93 -0.81 14.73
CA GLU A 109 -17.21 0.37 15.54
C GLU A 109 -16.48 0.30 16.88
N GLY A 110 -15.99 1.44 17.35
CA GLY A 110 -15.36 1.59 18.64
C GLY A 110 -15.85 2.85 19.33
N THR A 111 -16.08 2.76 20.64
CA THR A 111 -16.61 3.87 21.45
C THR A 111 -15.73 4.09 22.67
N SER A 112 -15.22 5.31 22.82
CA SER A 112 -14.50 5.77 24.01
C SER A 112 -15.37 6.66 24.87
N LYS A 113 -15.29 6.47 26.18
CA LYS A 113 -15.94 7.33 27.18
C LYS A 113 -15.11 8.56 27.54
N ILE A 114 -13.87 8.66 27.06
CA ILE A 114 -13.00 9.83 27.25
C ILE A 114 -13.58 10.96 26.43
N LYS A 115 -13.81 12.11 27.06
CA LYS A 115 -14.49 13.25 26.43
C LYS A 115 -13.56 14.07 25.54
N GLU A 116 -12.28 14.16 25.89
CA GLU A 116 -11.27 14.86 25.11
C GLU A 116 -11.08 14.18 23.75
N TYR A 117 -11.41 14.85 22.65
CA TYR A 117 -11.42 14.27 21.29
C TYR A 117 -10.10 13.59 20.91
N ASP A 118 -8.95 14.21 21.19
CA ASP A 118 -7.63 13.65 20.88
C ASP A 118 -7.44 12.27 21.50
N LYS A 119 -7.73 12.13 22.80
CA LYS A 119 -7.57 10.88 23.54
C LYS A 119 -8.71 9.91 23.26
N GLY A 120 -9.93 10.41 23.17
CA GLY A 120 -11.14 9.63 22.94
C GLY A 120 -11.16 8.98 21.57
N TYR A 121 -10.77 9.68 20.50
CA TYR A 121 -10.68 9.09 19.18
C TYR A 121 -9.50 8.11 19.03
N GLN A 122 -8.36 8.37 19.68
CA GLN A 122 -7.24 7.43 19.75
C GLN A 122 -7.61 6.12 20.48
N GLU A 123 -8.47 6.19 21.50
CA GLU A 123 -9.01 5.00 22.17
C GLU A 123 -10.11 4.34 21.33
N ALA A 124 -11.04 5.11 20.74
CA ALA A 124 -12.13 4.59 19.95
C ALA A 124 -11.64 3.77 18.75
N ILE A 125 -10.64 4.25 18.01
CA ILE A 125 -10.06 3.49 16.88
C ILE A 125 -9.39 2.19 17.34
N LYS A 126 -8.72 2.21 18.51
CA LYS A 126 -8.13 0.99 19.09
C LYS A 126 -9.22 -0.04 19.38
N LEU A 127 -10.30 0.39 20.02
CA LEU A 127 -11.43 -0.46 20.35
C LEU A 127 -12.14 -0.99 19.11
N ALA A 128 -12.32 -0.15 18.08
CA ALA A 128 -12.90 -0.54 16.80
C ALA A 128 -12.10 -1.67 16.15
N LEU A 129 -10.77 -1.61 16.18
CA LEU A 129 -9.90 -2.58 15.50
C LEU A 129 -9.50 -3.79 16.36
N ASN A 130 -9.98 -3.91 17.59
CA ASN A 130 -9.79 -5.11 18.41
C ASN A 130 -10.24 -6.41 17.70
N PRO A 131 -11.46 -6.49 17.13
CA PRO A 131 -11.94 -7.68 16.42
C PRO A 131 -11.25 -7.92 15.06
N LEU A 132 -10.53 -6.94 14.51
CA LEU A 132 -9.83 -7.09 13.23
C LEU A 132 -8.88 -8.29 13.31
N LYS A 133 -9.09 -9.28 12.43
CA LYS A 133 -8.21 -10.44 12.34
C LYS A 133 -6.86 -10.03 11.75
N SER A 134 -5.81 -10.72 12.19
CA SER A 134 -4.51 -10.58 11.53
C SER A 134 -4.62 -11.07 10.08
N GLN A 135 -3.86 -10.43 9.20
CA GLN A 135 -3.71 -10.86 7.82
C GLN A 135 -3.30 -12.34 7.76
N ASN A 136 -3.92 -13.09 6.84
CA ASN A 136 -3.59 -14.49 6.58
C ASN A 136 -3.48 -14.83 5.08
N ALA A 137 -3.55 -13.83 4.19
CA ALA A 137 -3.34 -14.03 2.77
C ALA A 137 -1.97 -14.66 2.51
N LYS A 138 -1.97 -15.79 1.80
CA LYS A 138 -0.74 -16.55 1.52
C LYS A 138 0.17 -15.75 0.59
N ALA A 139 1.48 -15.74 0.88
CA ALA A 139 2.48 -15.21 -0.03
C ALA A 139 2.45 -16.03 -1.33
N SER A 140 2.05 -15.38 -2.42
CA SER A 140 1.96 -15.89 -3.79
C SER A 140 1.20 -17.22 -3.97
N VAL A 141 -0.09 -17.14 -4.34
CA VAL A 141 -0.67 -18.05 -5.35
C VAL A 141 -1.68 -17.27 -6.19
N GLN A 142 -1.34 -17.17 -7.49
CA GLN A 142 -2.15 -17.08 -8.71
C GLN A 142 -3.50 -16.34 -8.67
N MET A 143 -3.60 -15.42 -9.64
CA MET A 143 -4.81 -14.91 -10.27
C MET A 143 -6.07 -15.71 -9.94
N VAL A 144 -6.98 -15.09 -9.19
CA VAL A 144 -8.40 -15.41 -9.36
C VAL A 144 -8.70 -15.08 -10.82
N LYS A 145 -8.80 -16.11 -11.65
CA LYS A 145 -9.44 -15.98 -12.95
C LYS A 145 -10.84 -15.45 -12.69
N LEU A 146 -11.06 -14.19 -13.05
CA LEU A 146 -12.41 -13.71 -13.30
C LEU A 146 -12.88 -14.43 -14.56
N ASP A 147 -13.88 -15.30 -14.41
CA ASP A 147 -14.49 -16.01 -15.52
C ASP A 147 -14.89 -15.02 -16.61
N LYS A 148 -14.39 -15.28 -17.83
CA LYS A 148 -14.84 -14.61 -19.04
C LYS A 148 -16.29 -14.98 -19.28
N SER A 149 -17.20 -14.01 -19.16
CA SER A 149 -18.42 -14.00 -19.96
C SER A 149 -18.18 -13.12 -21.18
N GLN A 150 -18.35 -13.71 -22.37
CA GLN A 150 -18.35 -13.03 -23.65
C GLN A 150 -19.56 -12.10 -23.74
N THR A 151 -19.36 -10.87 -24.22
CA THR A 151 -20.22 -10.30 -25.26
C THR A 151 -19.53 -9.12 -25.96
N GLU A 152 -19.44 -9.30 -27.28
CA GLU A 152 -19.42 -8.29 -28.35
C GLU A 152 -18.20 -7.38 -28.57
N THR A 153 -17.49 -7.78 -29.64
CA THR A 153 -16.67 -6.99 -30.54
C THR A 153 -17.34 -5.67 -30.92
N THR A 154 -16.72 -4.55 -30.54
CA THR A 154 -16.72 -3.34 -31.36
C THR A 154 -15.29 -2.88 -31.50
N THR A 155 -14.78 -2.95 -32.72
CA THR A 155 -13.48 -2.46 -33.15
C THR A 155 -13.37 -0.96 -32.90
N ALA A 156 -12.61 -0.57 -31.89
CA ALA A 156 -12.02 0.76 -31.78
C ALA A 156 -10.51 0.64 -31.98
N TYR A 157 -10.04 1.20 -33.09
CA TYR A 157 -8.63 1.40 -33.39
C TYR A 157 -8.00 2.26 -32.29
N ILE A 158 -7.17 1.65 -31.45
CA ILE A 158 -6.19 2.35 -30.61
C ILE A 158 -4.85 2.16 -31.33
N PRO A 159 -4.16 3.24 -31.74
CA PRO A 159 -2.84 3.09 -32.32
C PRO A 159 -1.94 2.41 -31.30
N GLU A 160 -1.26 1.36 -31.77
CA GLU A 160 -0.15 0.69 -31.11
C GLU A 160 0.79 1.75 -30.52
N LEU A 161 0.85 1.83 -29.18
CA LEU A 161 1.98 2.48 -28.52
C LEU A 161 3.19 1.64 -28.86
N LYS A 162 3.86 2.02 -29.96
CA LYS A 162 5.22 1.62 -30.25
C LYS A 162 5.99 1.72 -28.95
N GLY A 163 6.47 0.56 -28.48
CA GLY A 163 7.43 0.47 -27.40
C GLY A 163 8.56 1.41 -27.74
N THR A 164 8.57 2.57 -27.11
CA THR A 164 9.74 3.42 -27.11
C THR A 164 10.68 2.72 -26.15
N GLN A 165 11.65 2.01 -26.71
CA GLN A 165 12.83 1.61 -25.96
C GLN A 165 13.35 2.87 -25.28
N VAL A 166 13.25 2.92 -23.94
CA VAL A 166 13.89 3.97 -23.17
C VAL A 166 15.38 3.70 -23.30
N THR A 167 16.03 4.49 -24.15
CA THR A 167 17.47 4.49 -24.33
C THR A 167 18.11 4.77 -22.97
N ALA A 168 18.87 3.81 -22.45
CA ALA A 168 19.64 3.94 -21.23
C ALA A 168 20.75 4.99 -21.44
N THR A 169 20.63 6.16 -20.80
CA THR A 169 21.67 7.19 -20.86
C THR A 169 22.25 7.60 -19.51
N ASN A 170 21.71 7.13 -18.38
CA ASN A 170 22.25 7.45 -17.04
C ASN A 170 22.50 6.17 -16.22
N LEU A 171 23.53 5.40 -16.59
CA LEU A 171 23.99 4.25 -15.81
C LEU A 171 24.93 4.71 -14.69
N LEU A 172 24.74 4.15 -13.50
CA LEU A 172 25.57 4.39 -12.33
C LEU A 172 26.18 3.07 -11.85
N THR A 173 27.32 3.13 -11.15
CA THR A 173 27.96 1.94 -10.57
C THR A 173 28.56 2.26 -9.22
N ASP A 174 28.52 1.30 -8.29
CA ASP A 174 29.29 1.32 -7.04
C ASP A 174 30.65 0.61 -7.16
N GLY A 175 31.04 0.23 -8.38
CA GLY A 175 32.22 -0.57 -8.68
C GLY A 175 31.94 -2.08 -8.73
N THR A 176 30.83 -2.54 -8.17
CA THR A 176 30.41 -3.96 -8.18
C THR A 176 29.09 -4.19 -8.90
N THR A 177 28.13 -3.28 -8.73
CA THR A 177 26.77 -3.39 -9.24
C THR A 177 26.45 -2.17 -10.10
N THR A 178 25.80 -2.41 -11.24
CA THR A 178 25.32 -1.35 -12.14
C THR A 178 23.85 -1.06 -11.88
N TYR A 179 23.49 0.22 -11.93
CA TYR A 179 22.15 0.74 -11.68
C TYR A 179 21.69 1.63 -12.82
N GLN A 180 20.40 1.62 -13.11
CA GLN A 180 19.77 2.62 -13.97
C GLN A 180 19.26 3.77 -13.11
N LYS A 181 19.64 5.01 -13.46
CA LYS A 181 19.10 6.22 -12.83
C LYS A 181 17.89 6.73 -13.63
N ILE A 182 16.77 6.90 -12.96
CA ILE A 182 15.56 7.52 -13.52
C ILE A 182 15.31 8.85 -12.82
N GLU A 183 15.36 9.96 -13.55
CA GLU A 183 15.06 11.28 -12.98
C GLU A 183 13.56 11.49 -12.82
N LEU A 184 13.17 12.13 -11.72
CA LEU A 184 11.79 12.48 -11.41
C LEU A 184 11.57 13.96 -11.66
N GLN A 185 10.35 14.34 -12.06
CA GLN A 185 10.00 15.74 -12.37
C GLN A 185 10.15 16.69 -11.17
N ASN A 186 10.14 16.16 -9.94
CA ASN A 186 10.28 16.95 -8.71
C ASN A 186 11.74 17.23 -8.31
N GLY A 187 12.73 16.85 -9.13
CA GLY A 187 14.16 17.00 -8.81
C GLY A 187 14.74 15.84 -8.00
N GLY A 188 13.93 14.83 -7.67
CA GLY A 188 14.40 13.54 -7.16
C GLY A 188 14.82 12.58 -8.28
N PHE A 189 15.25 11.37 -7.89
CA PHE A 189 15.54 10.30 -8.84
C PHE A 189 15.40 8.92 -8.18
N MET A 190 15.31 7.86 -8.99
CA MET A 190 15.30 6.48 -8.55
C MET A 190 16.50 5.73 -9.10
N LEU A 191 17.00 4.79 -8.32
CA LEU A 191 17.95 3.77 -8.75
C LEU A 191 17.21 2.46 -8.94
N MET A 192 17.31 1.90 -10.14
CA MET A 192 16.82 0.57 -10.45
C MET A 192 17.98 -0.38 -10.72
N SER A 193 17.75 -1.69 -10.56
CA SER A 193 18.67 -2.74 -10.98
C SER A 193 19.04 -2.58 -12.47
N GLU A 194 20.19 -3.11 -12.90
CA GLU A 194 20.66 -3.00 -14.29
C GLU A 194 19.62 -3.46 -15.33
N ASN A 195 18.78 -4.44 -15.00
CA ASN A 195 17.70 -4.91 -15.86
C ASN A 195 16.39 -4.08 -15.78
N GLY A 196 16.33 -3.07 -14.91
CA GLY A 196 15.17 -2.18 -14.74
C GLY A 196 14.00 -2.77 -13.94
N ASN A 197 14.13 -3.99 -13.40
CA ASN A 197 12.99 -4.70 -12.80
C ASN A 197 12.80 -4.45 -11.29
N GLN A 198 13.81 -3.92 -10.59
CA GLN A 198 13.76 -3.73 -9.15
C GLN A 198 14.21 -2.32 -8.78
N VAL A 199 13.44 -1.63 -7.94
CA VAL A 199 13.87 -0.38 -7.31
C VAL A 199 14.83 -0.71 -6.18
N VAL A 200 16.02 -0.10 -6.20
CA VAL A 200 17.05 -0.25 -5.17
C VAL A 200 16.95 0.88 -4.16
N ALA A 201 16.78 2.11 -4.63
CA ALA A 201 16.63 3.28 -3.78
C ALA A 201 15.86 4.41 -4.49
N LYS A 202 15.11 5.20 -3.72
CA LYS A 202 14.45 6.44 -4.18
C LYS A 202 15.03 7.64 -3.43
N PHE A 203 15.43 8.66 -4.16
CA PHE A 203 16.01 9.91 -3.65
C PHE A 203 14.98 11.02 -3.76
N GLU A 204 14.53 11.53 -2.63
CA GLU A 204 13.59 12.63 -2.53
C GLU A 204 14.33 13.91 -2.13
N PRO A 205 14.17 15.01 -2.88
CA PRO A 205 14.92 16.24 -2.62
C PRO A 205 14.51 16.85 -1.28
N THR A 206 15.48 17.41 -0.57
CA THR A 206 15.23 18.22 0.63
C THR A 206 15.30 19.71 0.30
N LEU A 207 15.03 20.57 1.28
CA LEU A 207 15.23 22.02 1.14
C LEU A 207 16.71 22.40 0.94
N LYS A 208 17.64 21.54 1.35
CA LYS A 208 19.07 21.77 1.15
C LYS A 208 19.50 21.12 -0.17
N ASN A 209 19.95 21.96 -1.11
CA ASN A 209 20.41 21.49 -2.40
C ASN A 209 21.52 20.44 -2.26
N GLY A 210 21.47 19.39 -3.08
CA GLY A 210 22.41 18.27 -3.06
C GLY A 210 22.21 17.29 -1.89
N ILE A 211 21.24 17.48 -0.99
CA ILE A 211 20.89 16.54 0.08
C ILE A 211 19.50 15.95 -0.17
N TYR A 212 19.39 14.63 0.00
CA TYR A 212 18.21 13.85 -0.29
C TYR A 212 17.80 13.01 0.93
N ARG A 213 16.49 12.89 1.15
CA ARG A 213 15.94 11.79 1.94
C ARG A 213 15.91 10.57 1.04
N VAL A 214 16.48 9.46 1.49
CA VAL A 214 16.57 8.24 0.70
C VAL A 214 15.67 7.17 1.30
N ILE A 215 14.93 6.49 0.44
CA ILE A 215 14.17 5.28 0.78
C ILE A 215 14.92 4.12 0.14
N VAL A 216 15.57 3.30 0.95
CA VAL A 216 16.33 2.14 0.48
C VAL A 216 15.46 0.90 0.55
N THR A 217 15.43 0.11 -0.52
CA THR A 217 14.69 -1.15 -0.60
C THR A 217 15.63 -2.32 -0.30
N LYS A 218 15.30 -3.12 0.72
CA LYS A 218 16.04 -4.31 1.13
C LYS A 218 15.08 -5.49 1.30
N GLY A 219 15.16 -6.44 0.37
CA GLY A 219 14.18 -7.53 0.27
C GLY A 219 12.78 -6.95 0.06
N ASN A 220 11.84 -7.35 0.92
CA ASN A 220 10.44 -6.88 0.87
C ASN A 220 10.17 -5.68 1.80
N SER A 221 11.22 -5.01 2.30
CA SER A 221 11.10 -3.92 3.26
C SER A 221 11.84 -2.68 2.78
N ASN A 222 11.36 -1.52 3.23
CA ASN A 222 12.01 -0.24 2.98
C ASN A 222 12.44 0.39 4.30
N TYR A 223 13.53 1.14 4.29
CA TYR A 223 13.95 1.98 5.41
C TYR A 223 14.44 3.34 4.91
N PHE A 224 14.40 4.33 5.79
CA PHE A 224 14.86 5.68 5.49
C PHE A 224 16.34 5.83 5.80
N SER A 225 17.04 6.58 4.95
CA SER A 225 18.42 6.99 5.14
C SER A 225 18.66 8.37 4.49
N VAL A 226 19.92 8.80 4.46
CA VAL A 226 20.32 10.07 3.85
C VAL A 226 21.18 9.80 2.62
N GLY A 227 21.01 10.64 1.60
CA GLY A 227 21.85 10.67 0.42
C GLY A 227 22.31 12.08 0.11
N TYR A 228 23.43 12.19 -0.56
CA TYR A 228 24.01 13.48 -0.92
C TYR A 228 24.79 13.37 -2.23
N ILE A 229 24.88 14.50 -2.93
CA ILE A 229 25.67 14.63 -4.16
C ILE A 229 26.87 15.51 -3.86
N SER A 230 28.07 15.00 -4.18
CA SER A 230 29.33 15.72 -4.04
C SER A 230 30.10 15.63 -5.36
N GLY A 231 30.13 16.73 -6.12
CA GLY A 231 30.65 16.74 -7.48
C GLY A 231 29.83 15.81 -8.40
N ASN A 232 30.50 14.86 -9.04
CA ASN A 232 29.88 13.84 -9.90
C ASN A 232 29.49 12.55 -9.15
N THR A 233 29.70 12.49 -7.84
CA THR A 233 29.43 11.30 -7.03
C THR A 233 28.11 11.44 -6.30
N ILE A 234 27.27 10.42 -6.42
CA ILE A 234 26.04 10.26 -5.63
C ILE A 234 26.34 9.29 -4.50
N SER A 235 26.13 9.72 -3.26
CA SER A 235 26.34 8.90 -2.07
C SER A 235 25.01 8.67 -1.34
N TYR A 236 24.84 7.51 -0.72
CA TYR A 236 23.74 7.26 0.21
C TYR A 236 24.07 6.21 1.25
N GLU A 237 23.44 6.34 2.41
CA GLU A 237 23.65 5.43 3.54
C GLU A 237 22.77 4.18 3.42
N VAL A 238 23.39 3.02 3.64
CA VAL A 238 22.70 1.72 3.75
C VAL A 238 23.03 1.05 5.08
N SER A 239 22.07 0.29 5.62
CA SER A 239 22.25 -0.47 6.85
C SER A 239 22.59 -1.94 6.55
N GLU A 240 23.77 -2.37 7.00
CA GLU A 240 24.26 -3.74 6.91
C GLU A 240 24.78 -4.19 8.27
N ASN A 241 24.27 -5.32 8.78
CA ASN A 241 24.70 -5.91 10.06
C ASN A 241 24.68 -4.91 11.23
N ASN A 242 23.62 -4.10 11.33
CA ASN A 242 23.45 -3.02 12.32
C ASN A 242 24.51 -1.91 12.26
N SER A 243 25.25 -1.79 11.16
CA SER A 243 26.17 -0.68 10.89
C SER A 243 25.75 0.07 9.63
N TRP A 244 25.97 1.39 9.63
CA TRP A 244 25.72 2.24 8.47
C TRP A 244 26.96 2.30 7.60
N LYS A 245 26.76 2.15 6.29
CA LYS A 245 27.81 2.26 5.27
C LYS A 245 27.39 3.25 4.20
N ASP A 246 28.38 3.94 3.65
CA ASP A 246 28.20 4.86 2.54
C ASP A 246 28.40 4.11 1.22
N VAL A 247 27.35 4.05 0.39
CA VAL A 247 27.44 3.57 -0.99
C VAL A 247 27.72 4.77 -1.88
N LYS A 248 28.79 4.68 -2.68
CA LYS A 248 29.22 5.74 -3.59
C LYS A 248 28.99 5.30 -5.01
N LEU A 249 28.26 6.11 -5.77
CA LEU A 249 27.90 5.86 -7.15
C LEU A 249 28.57 6.87 -8.05
N SER A 250 29.20 6.37 -9.10
CA SER A 250 29.72 7.17 -10.21
C SER A 250 28.99 6.81 -11.50
N ALA A 251 28.99 7.72 -12.47
CA ALA A 251 28.60 7.37 -13.83
C ALA A 251 29.46 6.19 -14.32
N LYS A 252 28.80 5.24 -15.00
CA LYS A 252 29.46 4.11 -15.66
C LYS A 252 29.88 4.51 -17.08
#